data_AF-A0A6A6J3V1-F1
#
_entry.id   AF-A0A6A6J3V1-F1
#
_cell.length_a   1.000
_cell.length_b   1.000
_cell.length_c   1.000
_cell.angle_alpha   90.00
_cell.angle_beta   90.00
_cell.angle_gamma   90.00
#
_symmetry.space_group_name_H-M   'P 1'
#
loop_
_entity.id
_entity.type
_entity.pdbx_description
1 polymer ?
#
loop_
_entity_poly.entity_id
_entity_poly.type
_entity_poly.pdbx_seq_one_letter_code
_entity_poly.pdbx_strand_id
1 'polypeptide(L)'
;MRVFALVAASLASMALAQNCGPQYQNQVCAAGKCCSQYGWCDTTPAHCDPATCLKQYSGTGSSCKNGASTTLKTSSTKKPTSTSSPYASSIPVIDVCGSAQGGVSCPGAGLNGYFYRCCSSAGHCGPKNDIQDQSLYCGTGCQAGYGKCDTETKPPEPTSGAGTAQAGGSCGPIVNKKCASGLCCSGSNFCGTGTDFCGAANWCQPKWGKCS
;
A
#
# COMPACT_ATOMS: atom_id res chain seq x y z
N MET A 1 2.02 -63.23 4.11
CA MET A 1 2.60 -62.95 2.77
C MET A 1 1.43 -62.65 1.84
N ARG A 2 1.22 -61.50 1.21
CA ARG A 2 2.08 -60.36 0.85
C ARG A 2 1.26 -59.07 0.83
N VAL A 3 1.98 -57.97 1.05
CA VAL A 3 1.58 -56.55 1.12
C VAL A 3 1.28 -56.00 -0.27
N PHE A 4 0.23 -55.19 -0.44
CA PHE A 4 0.10 -54.17 -1.51
C PHE A 4 -0.74 -53.02 -0.97
N ALA A 5 -0.12 -51.94 -0.48
CA ALA A 5 0.39 -50.76 -1.21
C ALA A 5 -0.63 -49.60 -1.14
N LEU A 6 -0.39 -48.71 -0.19
CA LEU A 6 -1.05 -47.42 0.00
C LEU A 6 -0.74 -46.50 -1.19
N VAL A 7 -1.76 -45.95 -1.85
CA VAL A 7 -1.60 -44.80 -2.76
C VAL A 7 -2.08 -43.56 -2.01
N ALA A 8 -1.13 -42.85 -1.39
CA ALA A 8 -1.34 -41.51 -0.87
C ALA A 8 -1.24 -40.51 -2.03
N ALA A 9 -2.37 -39.99 -2.49
CA ALA A 9 -2.41 -38.88 -3.43
C ALA A 9 -2.15 -37.57 -2.67
N SER A 10 -0.90 -37.12 -2.67
CA SER A 10 -0.49 -35.80 -2.19
C SER A 10 -0.83 -34.73 -3.23
N LEU A 11 -1.95 -34.03 -3.03
CA LEU A 11 -2.23 -32.76 -3.70
C LEU A 11 -1.31 -31.68 -3.13
N ALA A 12 -0.10 -31.57 -3.69
CA ALA A 12 0.75 -30.42 -3.46
C ALA A 12 0.13 -29.20 -4.17
N SER A 13 -0.52 -28.33 -3.40
CA SER A 13 -0.92 -27.00 -3.87
C SER A 13 0.34 -26.22 -4.22
N MET A 14 0.67 -26.16 -5.51
CA MET A 14 1.74 -25.29 -6.01
C MET A 14 1.31 -23.84 -5.80
N ALA A 15 1.81 -23.21 -4.74
CA ALA A 15 1.78 -21.76 -4.62
C ALA A 15 2.63 -21.20 -5.77
N LEU A 16 1.98 -20.66 -6.82
CA LEU A 16 2.68 -19.86 -7.82
C LEU A 16 3.37 -18.71 -7.09
N ALA A 17 4.70 -18.66 -7.18
CA ALA A 17 5.50 -17.62 -6.57
C ALA A 17 5.01 -16.26 -7.05
N GLN A 18 4.49 -15.46 -6.11
CA GLN A 18 4.00 -14.11 -6.35
C GLN A 18 5.16 -13.10 -6.54
N ASN A 19 6.40 -13.56 -6.34
CA ASN A 19 7.60 -12.75 -6.38
C ASN A 19 8.38 -12.93 -7.68
N CYS A 20 8.97 -11.84 -8.14
CA CYS A 20 9.70 -11.76 -9.40
C CYS A 20 10.88 -10.81 -9.28
N GLY A 21 11.80 -10.85 -10.23
CA GLY A 21 12.93 -9.93 -10.25
C GLY A 21 14.23 -10.51 -9.67
N PRO A 22 15.30 -9.71 -9.72
CA PRO A 22 16.66 -10.17 -9.42
C PRO A 22 16.84 -10.61 -7.96
N GLN A 23 16.06 -10.04 -7.04
CA GLN A 23 16.07 -10.40 -5.62
C GLN A 23 15.43 -11.77 -5.34
N TYR A 24 14.65 -12.29 -6.29
CA TYR A 24 13.91 -13.54 -6.16
C TYR A 24 14.37 -14.51 -7.24
N GLN A 25 15.67 -14.80 -7.28
CA GLN A 25 16.27 -15.78 -8.21
C GLN A 25 15.92 -15.52 -9.70
N ASN A 26 15.76 -14.26 -10.09
CA ASN A 26 15.39 -13.86 -11.44
C ASN A 26 14.05 -14.45 -11.92
N GLN A 27 13.13 -14.76 -11.00
CA GLN A 27 11.81 -15.29 -11.33
C GLN A 27 11.03 -14.31 -12.20
N VAL A 28 10.24 -14.86 -13.14
CA VAL A 28 9.45 -14.11 -14.11
C VAL A 28 7.97 -14.34 -13.83
N CYS A 29 7.19 -13.27 -13.87
CA CYS A 29 5.74 -13.37 -13.66
C CYS A 29 5.05 -14.20 -14.74
N ALA A 30 3.90 -14.76 -14.38
CA ALA A 30 2.99 -15.41 -15.34
C ALA A 30 2.56 -14.46 -16.46
N ALA A 31 2.16 -15.02 -17.61
CA ALA A 31 1.73 -14.24 -18.77
C ALA A 31 0.68 -13.17 -18.40
N GLY A 32 0.82 -11.97 -18.96
CA GLY A 32 -0.04 -10.82 -18.69
C GLY A 32 0.24 -10.05 -17.40
N LYS A 33 1.05 -10.59 -16.47
CA LYS A 33 1.38 -9.93 -15.19
C LYS A 33 2.68 -9.13 -15.28
N CYS A 34 2.69 -7.93 -14.72
CA CYS A 34 3.86 -7.07 -14.59
C CYS A 34 4.59 -7.36 -13.28
N CYS A 35 5.92 -7.34 -13.34
CA CYS A 35 6.76 -7.37 -12.16
C CYS A 35 6.98 -5.93 -11.68
N SER A 36 6.50 -5.58 -10.49
CA SER A 36 6.72 -4.25 -9.93
C SER A 36 8.20 -4.03 -9.55
N GLN A 37 8.59 -2.77 -9.33
CA GLN A 37 9.91 -2.42 -8.79
C GLN A 37 10.23 -3.10 -7.44
N TYR A 38 9.21 -3.57 -6.73
CA TYR A 38 9.34 -4.24 -5.43
C TYR A 38 9.36 -5.77 -5.55
N GLY A 39 9.37 -6.31 -6.77
CA GLY A 39 9.49 -7.74 -7.02
C GLY A 39 8.21 -8.52 -6.77
N TRP A 40 7.06 -7.96 -7.13
CA TRP A 40 5.74 -8.61 -7.05
C TRP A 40 5.04 -8.66 -8.40
N CYS A 41 4.34 -9.76 -8.66
CA CYS A 41 3.62 -9.99 -9.91
C CYS A 41 2.16 -9.56 -9.83
N ASP A 42 1.76 -8.55 -10.60
CA ASP A 42 0.33 -8.19 -10.73
C ASP A 42 0.00 -7.44 -12.04
N THR A 43 -1.29 -7.19 -12.29
CA THR A 43 -1.82 -6.48 -13.48
C THR A 43 -2.25 -5.04 -13.17
N THR A 44 -2.14 -4.59 -11.92
CA THR A 44 -2.59 -3.25 -11.52
C THR A 44 -1.67 -2.15 -12.07
N PRO A 45 -2.16 -0.91 -12.27
CA PRO A 45 -1.35 0.20 -12.79
C PRO A 45 -0.06 0.45 -12.00
N ALA A 46 -0.06 0.26 -10.67
CA ALA A 46 1.13 0.41 -9.85
C ALA A 46 2.21 -0.66 -10.11
N HIS A 47 1.80 -1.88 -10.49
CA HIS A 47 2.73 -2.96 -10.84
C HIS A 47 3.16 -2.90 -12.30
N CYS A 48 2.30 -2.33 -13.14
CA CYS A 48 2.47 -2.17 -14.56
C CYS A 48 2.90 -0.77 -14.98
N ASP A 49 3.36 0.08 -14.05
CA ASP A 49 3.83 1.42 -14.38
C ASP A 49 5.05 1.31 -15.30
N PRO A 50 5.00 1.80 -16.55
CA PRO A 50 6.07 1.65 -17.52
C PRO A 50 7.39 2.31 -17.11
N ALA A 51 7.36 3.25 -16.15
CA ALA A 51 8.54 3.91 -15.62
C ALA A 51 9.30 3.06 -14.59
N THR A 52 8.62 2.14 -13.89
CA THR A 52 9.20 1.46 -12.73
C THR A 52 9.07 -0.06 -12.74
N CYS A 53 8.19 -0.63 -13.56
CA CYS A 53 8.03 -2.06 -13.67
C CYS A 53 9.31 -2.73 -14.24
N LEU A 54 9.65 -3.90 -13.70
CA LEU A 54 10.83 -4.66 -14.07
C LEU A 54 10.56 -5.46 -15.35
N LYS A 55 10.85 -4.85 -16.51
CA LYS A 55 10.49 -5.36 -17.85
C LYS A 55 10.96 -6.78 -18.12
N GLN A 56 12.21 -7.11 -17.76
CA GLN A 56 12.79 -8.43 -18.01
C GLN A 56 12.07 -9.53 -17.23
N TYR A 57 11.54 -9.20 -16.06
CA TYR A 57 10.93 -10.12 -15.09
C TYR A 57 9.40 -10.10 -15.13
N SER A 58 8.82 -9.28 -16.00
CA SER A 58 7.39 -9.29 -16.28
C SER A 58 7.02 -10.42 -17.23
N GLY A 59 5.81 -10.93 -17.11
CA GLY A 59 5.29 -12.01 -17.95
C GLY A 59 5.10 -11.57 -19.39
N THR A 60 5.14 -12.53 -20.30
CA THR A 60 4.87 -12.31 -21.73
C THR A 60 3.47 -11.72 -21.92
N GLY A 61 3.33 -10.73 -22.80
CA GLY A 61 2.05 -10.05 -23.05
C GLY A 61 1.63 -9.05 -21.96
N SER A 62 2.43 -8.83 -20.92
CA SER A 62 2.21 -7.74 -19.98
C SER A 62 2.50 -6.38 -20.62
N SER A 63 1.80 -5.33 -20.16
CA SER A 63 2.04 -3.95 -20.60
C SER A 63 3.43 -3.43 -20.25
N CYS A 64 4.11 -4.08 -19.30
CA CYS A 64 5.49 -3.78 -18.95
C CYS A 64 6.52 -4.35 -19.95
N LYS A 65 6.21 -5.48 -20.60
CA LYS A 65 7.13 -6.18 -21.51
C LYS A 65 7.03 -5.71 -22.96
N ASN A 66 5.85 -5.27 -23.38
CA ASN A 66 5.64 -4.72 -24.72
C ASN A 66 5.67 -3.19 -24.71
N GLY A 67 6.64 -2.60 -25.42
CA GLY A 67 6.64 -1.18 -25.76
C GLY A 67 5.59 -0.80 -26.81
N ALA A 68 4.40 -1.39 -26.75
CA ALA A 68 3.29 -1.10 -27.66
C ALA A 68 2.23 -0.28 -26.90
N SER A 69 2.25 1.02 -27.22
CA SER A 69 1.21 1.99 -26.91
C SER A 69 -0.18 1.45 -27.29
N THR A 70 -0.98 1.07 -26.30
CA THR A 70 -2.43 0.90 -26.49
C THR A 70 -3.10 2.19 -26.08
N THR A 71 -3.69 2.85 -27.06
CA THR A 71 -4.50 4.06 -26.97
C THR A 71 -5.67 3.87 -25.99
N LEU A 72 -5.43 4.02 -24.68
CA LEU A 72 -6.52 4.23 -23.73
C LEU A 72 -6.92 5.70 -23.81
N LYS A 73 -8.19 5.90 -24.17
CA LYS A 73 -8.87 7.19 -24.26
C LYS A 73 -8.43 8.11 -23.12
N THR A 74 -7.74 9.16 -23.54
CA THR A 74 -7.40 10.33 -22.76
C THR A 74 -8.69 11.00 -22.31
N SER A 75 -9.13 10.73 -21.08
CA SER A 75 -9.82 11.74 -20.30
C SER A 75 -8.75 12.72 -19.85
N SER A 76 -8.42 13.63 -20.75
CA SER A 76 -7.44 14.69 -20.59
C SER A 76 -7.93 15.67 -19.52
N THR A 77 -7.63 15.42 -18.25
CA THR A 77 -7.35 16.51 -17.32
C THR A 77 -5.84 16.67 -17.26
N LYS A 78 -5.40 17.74 -17.93
CA LYS A 78 -4.05 18.29 -17.99
C LYS A 78 -3.24 17.98 -16.73
N LYS A 79 -2.09 17.31 -16.91
CA LYS A 79 -0.98 17.29 -15.94
C LYS A 79 -0.76 18.72 -15.42
N PRO A 80 -0.93 19.02 -14.11
CA PRO A 80 -0.43 20.28 -13.60
C PRO A 80 1.08 20.12 -13.50
N THR A 81 1.75 20.81 -14.41
CA THR A 81 3.09 21.34 -14.21
C THR A 81 3.20 21.87 -12.80
N SER A 82 4.25 21.44 -12.10
CA SER A 82 4.66 21.92 -10.79
C SER A 82 4.81 23.44 -10.84
N THR A 83 3.74 24.13 -10.46
CA THR A 83 3.73 25.56 -10.16
C THR A 83 3.07 25.66 -8.80
N SER A 84 3.81 26.20 -7.84
CA SER A 84 3.35 26.51 -6.49
C SER A 84 1.96 27.17 -6.51
N SER A 85 0.96 26.45 -6.03
CA SER A 85 -0.41 26.93 -5.78
C SER A 85 -0.90 26.31 -4.47
N PRO A 86 -1.69 27.03 -3.65
CA PRO A 86 -1.59 26.91 -2.21
C PRO A 86 -2.47 25.75 -1.71
N TYR A 87 -1.84 24.88 -0.93
CA TYR A 87 -2.44 23.84 -0.09
C TYR A 87 -3.11 22.66 -0.81
N ALA A 88 -2.54 21.45 -0.61
CA ALA A 88 -3.21 20.20 -0.90
C ALA A 88 -4.57 20.18 -0.18
N SER A 89 -5.65 20.33 -0.93
CA SER A 89 -7.01 20.50 -0.38
C SER A 89 -7.73 19.16 -0.14
N SER A 90 -7.11 18.03 -0.52
CA SER A 90 -7.71 16.70 -0.41
C SER A 90 -6.67 15.63 -0.06
N ILE A 91 -7.06 14.67 0.77
CA ILE A 91 -6.24 13.52 1.16
C ILE A 91 -6.26 12.47 0.05
N PRO A 92 -5.10 11.92 -0.37
CA PRO A 92 -5.05 10.79 -1.29
C PRO A 92 -5.75 9.53 -0.74
N VAL A 93 -6.57 8.88 -1.57
CA VAL A 93 -7.25 7.63 -1.24
C VAL A 93 -6.28 6.45 -1.46
N ILE A 94 -5.41 6.20 -0.49
CA ILE A 94 -4.36 5.17 -0.56
C ILE A 94 -4.65 3.93 0.29
N ASP A 95 -5.74 3.94 1.04
CA ASP A 95 -6.05 2.96 2.07
C ASP A 95 -7.26 2.10 1.75
N VAL A 96 -7.80 2.12 0.54
CA VAL A 96 -8.94 1.24 0.19
C VAL A 96 -8.48 -0.19 -0.06
N CYS A 97 -9.26 -1.17 0.38
CA CYS A 97 -8.95 -2.58 0.25
C CYS A 97 -10.21 -3.45 0.23
N GLY A 98 -10.02 -4.73 -0.08
CA GLY A 98 -11.08 -5.74 -0.01
C GLY A 98 -11.66 -6.11 -1.36
N SER A 99 -12.47 -7.17 -1.37
CA SER A 99 -13.13 -7.67 -2.57
C SER A 99 -14.04 -6.63 -3.23
N ALA A 100 -14.72 -5.82 -2.42
CA ALA A 100 -15.57 -4.73 -2.88
C ALA A 100 -14.80 -3.60 -3.57
N GLN A 101 -13.49 -3.47 -3.31
CA GLN A 101 -12.62 -2.44 -3.87
C GLN A 101 -11.74 -2.99 -5.00
N GLY A 102 -12.28 -3.92 -5.79
CA GLY A 102 -11.54 -4.55 -6.89
C GLY A 102 -10.48 -5.55 -6.44
N GLY A 103 -10.56 -6.03 -5.20
CA GLY A 103 -9.65 -7.02 -4.65
C GLY A 103 -8.27 -6.46 -4.25
N VAL A 104 -8.18 -5.16 -3.97
CA VAL A 104 -6.93 -4.53 -3.53
C VAL A 104 -6.57 -5.01 -2.12
N SER A 105 -5.31 -5.39 -1.94
CA SER A 105 -4.76 -5.79 -0.65
C SER A 105 -3.98 -4.67 0.01
N CYS A 106 -4.02 -4.64 1.34
CA CYS A 106 -3.29 -3.70 2.14
C CYS A 106 -1.78 -3.94 2.08
N PRO A 107 -0.96 -2.88 1.88
CA PRO A 107 0.46 -3.05 1.61
C PRO A 107 1.29 -3.44 2.85
N GLY A 108 0.84 -3.07 4.05
CA GLY A 108 1.67 -3.11 5.24
C GLY A 108 2.81 -2.08 5.19
N ALA A 109 3.14 -1.46 6.31
CA ALA A 109 4.24 -0.51 6.42
C ALA A 109 4.83 -0.47 7.85
N GLY A 110 6.06 -0.01 7.97
CA GLY A 110 6.78 0.05 9.23
C GLY A 110 7.20 -1.32 9.77
N LEU A 111 7.58 -1.37 11.05
CA LEU A 111 8.09 -2.57 11.69
C LEU A 111 7.03 -3.69 11.66
N ASN A 112 7.43 -4.89 11.19
CA ASN A 112 6.55 -6.05 10.95
C ASN A 112 5.35 -5.75 10.04
N GLY A 113 5.41 -4.66 9.26
CA GLY A 113 4.29 -4.18 8.49
C GLY A 113 3.09 -3.82 9.37
N TYR A 114 3.29 -3.30 10.58
CA TYR A 114 2.20 -3.00 11.51
C TYR A 114 1.17 -1.98 10.96
N PHE A 115 1.64 -0.96 10.25
CA PHE A 115 0.74 0.04 9.71
C PHE A 115 0.12 -0.44 8.40
N TYR A 116 -1.11 -0.03 8.08
CA TYR A 116 -1.82 -0.40 6.84
C TYR A 116 -1.81 -1.90 6.55
N ARG A 117 -1.97 -2.73 7.58
CA ARG A 117 -1.73 -4.18 7.48
C ARG A 117 -3.01 -4.98 7.32
N CYS A 118 -4.07 -4.52 7.96
CA CYS A 118 -5.36 -5.17 8.01
C CYS A 118 -6.32 -4.45 7.10
N CYS A 119 -7.09 -5.23 6.35
CA CYS A 119 -8.22 -4.71 5.63
C CYS A 119 -9.45 -4.83 6.51
N SER A 120 -10.00 -3.72 6.99
CA SER A 120 -11.17 -3.73 7.86
C SER A 120 -12.41 -4.25 7.14
N SER A 121 -13.46 -4.55 7.89
CA SER A 121 -14.79 -4.87 7.34
C SER A 121 -15.36 -3.76 6.45
N ALA A 122 -14.94 -2.51 6.68
CA ALA A 122 -15.32 -1.35 5.87
C ALA A 122 -14.47 -1.17 4.60
N GLY A 123 -13.47 -2.03 4.36
CA GLY A 123 -12.61 -1.93 3.18
C GLY A 123 -11.55 -0.84 3.28
N HIS A 124 -11.04 -0.61 4.49
CA HIS A 124 -9.95 0.33 4.74
C HIS A 124 -8.74 -0.34 5.39
N CYS A 125 -7.55 0.04 4.94
CA CYS A 125 -6.27 -0.41 5.46
C CYS A 125 -5.91 0.35 6.73
N GLY A 126 -5.54 -0.41 7.75
CA GLY A 126 -4.98 0.16 8.96
C GLY A 126 -4.33 -0.89 9.86
N PRO A 127 -3.91 -0.50 11.07
CA PRO A 127 -3.93 0.87 11.62
C PRO A 127 -3.06 1.83 10.81
N LYS A 128 -3.47 3.08 10.64
CA LYS A 128 -2.73 4.03 9.79
C LYS A 128 -1.62 4.76 10.55
N ASN A 129 -1.78 4.94 11.85
CA ASN A 129 -0.86 5.67 12.71
C ASN A 129 -0.99 5.16 14.14
N ASP A 130 -0.31 5.80 15.09
CA ASP A 130 -0.22 5.36 16.47
C ASP A 130 -1.45 5.74 17.33
N ILE A 131 -2.38 6.54 16.80
CA ILE A 131 -3.59 6.98 17.51
C ILE A 131 -4.82 6.13 17.14
N GLN A 132 -4.81 5.45 16.01
CA GLN A 132 -5.87 4.52 15.61
C GLN A 132 -5.55 3.11 16.09
N ASP A 133 -6.43 2.54 16.91
CA ASP A 133 -6.22 1.21 17.45
C ASP A 133 -6.25 0.15 16.34
N GLN A 134 -5.35 -0.83 16.44
CA GLN A 134 -5.24 -1.93 15.48
C GLN A 134 -6.53 -2.74 15.38
N SER A 135 -7.27 -2.92 16.48
CA SER A 135 -8.51 -3.72 16.52
C SER A 135 -9.61 -3.16 15.63
N LEU A 136 -9.60 -1.85 15.34
CA LEU A 136 -10.54 -1.22 14.40
C LEU A 136 -10.39 -1.77 12.96
N TYR A 137 -9.22 -2.33 12.65
CA TYR A 137 -8.89 -2.84 11.33
C TYR A 137 -8.71 -4.35 11.31
N CYS A 138 -8.06 -4.89 12.33
CA CYS A 138 -7.69 -6.30 12.43
C CYS A 138 -8.69 -7.13 13.22
N GLY A 139 -9.69 -6.49 13.85
CA GLY A 139 -10.70 -7.16 14.66
C GLY A 139 -11.72 -7.93 13.83
N THR A 140 -12.88 -8.18 14.43
CA THR A 140 -13.99 -8.91 13.80
C THR A 140 -14.36 -8.30 12.45
N GLY A 141 -14.42 -9.14 11.42
CA GLY A 141 -14.76 -8.71 10.06
C GLY A 141 -13.57 -8.20 9.23
N CYS A 142 -12.35 -8.27 9.74
CA CYS A 142 -11.16 -8.10 8.90
C CYS A 142 -11.22 -9.05 7.68
N GLN A 143 -11.00 -8.50 6.48
CA GLN A 143 -11.15 -9.20 5.21
C GLN A 143 -9.88 -10.01 4.90
N ALA A 144 -9.86 -11.26 5.35
CA ALA A 144 -8.75 -12.19 5.11
C ALA A 144 -8.47 -12.33 3.60
N GLY A 145 -7.18 -12.34 3.22
CA GLY A 145 -6.72 -12.32 1.82
C GLY A 145 -6.44 -10.92 1.27
N TYR A 146 -7.10 -9.89 1.83
CA TYR A 146 -6.86 -8.49 1.50
C TYR A 146 -6.10 -7.74 2.59
N GLY A 147 -5.84 -8.39 3.73
CA GLY A 147 -4.96 -7.91 4.78
C GLY A 147 -4.54 -9.05 5.71
N LYS A 148 -3.60 -8.75 6.60
CA LYS A 148 -3.13 -9.67 7.65
C LYS A 148 -4.04 -9.56 8.87
N CYS A 149 -5.08 -10.39 8.95
CA CYS A 149 -6.07 -10.36 10.04
C CYS A 149 -5.58 -11.06 11.32
N ASP A 150 -4.40 -10.67 11.78
CA ASP A 150 -3.79 -11.07 13.05
C ASP A 150 -3.44 -9.83 13.88
N THR A 151 -2.98 -10.05 15.10
CA THR A 151 -2.61 -8.99 16.03
C THR A 151 -1.10 -8.89 16.13
N GLU A 152 -0.57 -7.72 15.84
CA GLU A 152 0.84 -7.39 16.07
C GLU A 152 1.00 -6.42 17.24
N THR A 153 2.20 -6.45 17.84
CA THR A 153 2.57 -5.48 18.86
C THR A 153 2.76 -4.11 18.21
N LYS A 154 2.19 -3.06 18.81
CA LYS A 154 2.36 -1.68 18.35
C LYS A 154 3.85 -1.30 18.33
N PRO A 155 4.41 -0.85 17.19
CA PRO A 155 5.80 -0.43 17.11
C PRO A 155 6.09 0.73 18.08
N PRO A 156 7.30 0.78 18.65
CA PRO A 156 7.74 1.93 19.42
C PRO A 156 7.81 3.17 18.52
N GLU A 157 7.67 4.35 19.13
CA GLU A 157 7.85 5.62 18.42
C GLU A 157 9.31 5.77 17.95
N PRO A 158 9.56 6.39 16.77
CA PRO A 158 10.93 6.66 16.32
C PRO A 158 11.69 7.50 17.35
N THR A 159 12.90 7.06 17.72
CA THR A 159 13.76 7.74 18.70
C THR A 159 14.64 8.81 18.07
N SER A 160 14.85 8.77 16.76
CA SER A 160 15.63 9.77 16.02
C SER A 160 14.79 11.01 15.71
N GLY A 161 15.44 12.17 15.68
CA GLY A 161 14.78 13.44 15.37
C GLY A 161 14.00 13.36 14.04
N ALA A 162 12.72 13.70 14.10
CA ALA A 162 11.84 13.66 12.94
C ALA A 162 12.27 14.68 11.87
N GLY A 163 12.23 14.25 10.61
CA GLY A 163 12.43 15.17 9.48
C GLY A 163 11.23 16.10 9.29
N THR A 164 11.33 17.02 8.32
CA THR A 164 10.20 17.87 7.92
C THR A 164 9.61 17.41 6.59
N ALA A 165 8.28 17.44 6.50
CA ALA A 165 7.49 17.22 5.29
C ALA A 165 6.76 18.51 4.91
N GLN A 166 6.81 18.86 3.63
CA GLN A 166 6.08 20.01 3.09
C GLN A 166 4.61 19.64 2.82
N ALA A 167 3.79 20.61 2.43
CA ALA A 167 2.40 20.38 2.04
C ALA A 167 2.28 19.28 0.97
N GLY A 168 1.29 18.40 1.11
CA GLY A 168 1.09 17.22 0.27
C GLY A 168 2.09 16.08 0.51
N GLY A 169 3.16 16.31 1.28
CA GLY A 169 4.13 15.29 1.66
C GLY A 169 3.59 14.33 2.73
N SER A 170 4.19 13.15 2.80
CA SER A 170 3.89 12.17 3.84
C SER A 170 4.47 12.58 5.19
N CYS A 171 3.71 12.36 6.25
CA CYS A 171 4.06 12.65 7.64
C CYS A 171 3.78 11.44 8.54
N GLY A 172 4.03 11.60 9.83
CA GLY A 172 3.67 10.59 10.81
C GLY A 172 4.80 9.61 11.13
N PRO A 173 4.51 8.60 11.97
CA PRO A 173 5.51 7.70 12.53
C PRO A 173 6.17 6.80 11.48
N ILE A 174 5.48 6.52 10.37
CA ILE A 174 5.95 5.59 9.33
C ILE A 174 7.17 6.14 8.59
N VAL A 175 7.15 7.44 8.27
CA VAL A 175 8.23 8.12 7.53
C VAL A 175 9.12 8.97 8.44
N ASN A 176 8.82 8.98 9.75
CA ASN A 176 9.44 9.83 10.76
C ASN A 176 9.57 11.30 10.32
N LYS A 177 8.46 11.91 9.88
CA LYS A 177 8.42 13.32 9.45
C LYS A 177 7.25 14.08 10.07
N LYS A 178 7.55 15.27 10.61
CA LYS A 178 6.55 16.27 10.99
C LYS A 178 6.23 17.17 9.82
N CYS A 179 5.00 17.64 9.74
CA CYS A 179 4.63 18.65 8.76
C CYS A 179 5.30 19.99 9.07
N ALA A 180 5.61 20.74 8.01
CA ALA A 180 6.13 22.10 8.11
C ALA A 180 5.18 23.00 8.94
N SER A 181 5.71 24.08 9.48
CA SER A 181 4.97 24.97 10.39
C SER A 181 3.61 25.39 9.82
N GLY A 182 2.58 25.31 10.67
CA GLY A 182 1.20 25.65 10.31
C GLY A 182 0.41 24.54 9.61
N LEU A 183 1.05 23.43 9.20
CA LEU A 183 0.39 22.30 8.57
C LEU A 183 0.02 21.20 9.57
N CYS A 184 -1.05 20.49 9.23
CA CYS A 184 -1.63 19.39 9.99
C CYS A 184 -1.16 18.06 9.39
N CYS A 185 -0.87 17.06 10.24
CA CYS A 185 -0.65 15.70 9.78
C CYS A 185 -1.95 14.93 9.91
N SER A 186 -2.62 14.65 8.78
CA SER A 186 -3.91 13.96 8.76
C SER A 186 -3.84 12.54 9.32
N GLY A 187 -4.98 11.94 9.64
CA GLY A 187 -5.08 10.52 10.01
C GLY A 187 -4.61 9.55 8.95
N SER A 188 -4.48 10.01 7.71
CA SER A 188 -3.96 9.24 6.57
C SER A 188 -2.49 9.51 6.26
N ASN A 189 -1.74 10.18 7.17
CA ASN A 189 -0.30 10.44 7.04
C ASN A 189 0.09 11.42 5.93
N PHE A 190 -0.73 12.42 5.65
CA PHE A 190 -0.40 13.51 4.71
C PHE A 190 -0.46 14.88 5.37
N CYS A 191 0.47 15.75 4.98
CA CYS A 191 0.52 17.14 5.39
C CYS A 191 -0.46 18.00 4.59
N GLY A 192 -1.27 18.80 5.28
CA GLY A 192 -2.18 19.74 4.64
C GLY A 192 -2.84 20.69 5.63
N THR A 193 -3.94 21.28 5.21
CA THR A 193 -4.73 22.25 5.98
C THR A 193 -6.22 21.97 5.80
N GLY A 194 -7.06 22.54 6.66
CA GLY A 194 -8.50 22.33 6.61
C GLY A 194 -8.95 21.15 7.46
N THR A 195 -10.26 21.01 7.64
CA THR A 195 -10.88 20.06 8.57
C THR A 195 -10.51 18.60 8.31
N ASP A 196 -10.29 18.25 7.05
CA ASP A 196 -9.93 16.89 6.65
C ASP A 196 -8.53 16.49 7.13
N PHE A 197 -7.62 17.46 7.23
CA PHE A 197 -6.27 17.25 7.72
C PHE A 197 -6.11 17.53 9.20
N CYS A 198 -6.81 18.55 9.72
CA CYS A 198 -6.56 19.12 11.04
C CYS A 198 -7.56 18.65 12.10
N GLY A 199 -8.73 18.17 11.69
CA GLY A 199 -9.82 17.83 12.61
C GLY A 199 -9.57 16.55 13.39
N ALA A 200 -9.93 16.56 14.67
CA ALA A 200 -9.89 15.38 15.53
C ALA A 200 -10.72 14.20 14.99
N ALA A 201 -11.87 14.48 14.36
CA ALA A 201 -12.72 13.45 13.74
C ALA A 201 -12.02 12.70 12.58
N ASN A 202 -11.04 13.33 11.94
CA ASN A 202 -10.22 12.75 10.88
C ASN A 202 -8.84 12.28 11.40
N TRP A 203 -8.72 12.10 12.71
CA TRP A 203 -7.53 11.58 13.37
C TRP A 203 -6.27 12.39 13.04
N CYS A 204 -6.35 13.73 13.08
CA CYS A 204 -5.15 14.54 13.01
C CYS A 204 -4.15 14.11 14.09
N GLN A 205 -2.86 14.03 13.72
CA GLN A 205 -1.80 13.50 14.55
C GLN A 205 -0.99 14.63 15.23
N PRO A 206 -1.27 15.00 16.50
CA PRO A 206 -0.71 16.20 17.13
C PRO A 206 0.80 16.13 17.38
N LYS A 207 1.39 14.93 17.42
CA LYS A 207 2.86 14.75 17.50
C LYS A 207 3.55 15.12 16.18
N TRP A 208 2.83 15.10 15.07
CA TRP A 208 3.35 15.16 13.71
C TRP A 208 2.89 16.39 12.92
N GLY A 209 1.98 17.20 13.46
CA GLY A 209 1.52 18.46 12.88
C GLY A 209 0.63 19.25 13.83
N LYS A 210 0.09 20.37 13.37
CA LYS A 210 -0.79 21.24 14.16
C LYS A 210 -2.24 20.78 14.05
N CYS A 211 -2.82 20.18 15.07
CA CYS A 211 -4.23 19.75 15.07
C CYS A 211 -5.15 20.78 15.74
N SER A 212 -6.45 20.70 15.43
CA SER A 212 -7.51 21.60 15.90
C SER A 212 -8.76 20.83 16.32
#